data_AF-A0A7C3TX08-F1
#
_entry.id   AF-A0A7C3TX08-F1
#
_cell.length_a   1.000
_cell.length_b   1.000
_cell.length_c   1.000
_cell.angle_alpha   90.00
_cell.angle_beta   90.00
_cell.angle_gamma   90.00
#
_symmetry.space_group_name_H-M   'P 1'
#
loop_
_entity.id
_entity.type
_entity.pdbx_description
1 polymer ?
#
loop_
_entity_poly.entity_id
_entity_poly.type
_entity_poly.pdbx_seq_one_letter_code
_entity_poly.pdbx_strand_id
1 'polypeptide(L)'
;MDKKYILGRRDANEKSFLNIGRYYALDGSLGAPVYLDVSKPHVIFLCGKRGYGKSYTIGVFLEEFCSLDEEIRGNISFIVADTLGIFWTSIFPNKKEIENLKRWGIEASGIEIEIFTSPELAVYYRKFGIKANEISISASALKTFHWCRLFGISPQSMEGIAISRAIDEMEGKYGI
;
A
#
# COMPACT_ATOMS: atom_id res chain seq x y z
N MET A 1 11.46 -14.16 -29.75
CA MET A 1 11.18 -13.62 -28.41
C MET A 1 9.74 -13.17 -28.39
N ASP A 2 8.95 -13.67 -27.46
CA ASP A 2 7.56 -13.21 -27.29
C ASP A 2 7.56 -11.72 -26.90
N LYS A 3 6.65 -10.96 -27.49
CA LYS A 3 6.53 -9.53 -27.25
C LYS A 3 6.12 -9.30 -25.80
N LYS A 4 6.79 -8.38 -25.10
CA LYS A 4 6.41 -7.92 -23.75
C LYS A 4 6.30 -6.39 -23.74
N TYR A 5 5.46 -5.87 -22.85
CA TYR A 5 5.32 -4.43 -22.63
C TYR A 5 5.78 -4.08 -21.22
N ILE A 6 6.50 -2.97 -21.10
CA ILE A 6 7.02 -2.49 -19.82
C ILE A 6 6.53 -1.05 -19.65
N LEU A 7 5.80 -0.80 -18.57
CA LEU A 7 5.45 0.53 -18.08
C LEU A 7 6.61 1.03 -17.22
N GLY A 8 7.12 2.23 -17.52
CA GLY A 8 8.36 2.73 -16.93
C GLY A 8 9.54 2.57 -17.89
N ARG A 9 10.73 2.26 -17.38
CA ARG A 9 11.93 2.13 -18.22
C ARG A 9 11.99 0.76 -18.91
N ARG A 10 12.43 0.77 -20.17
CA ARG A 10 12.56 -0.45 -20.99
C ARG A 10 13.95 -1.08 -20.93
N ASP A 11 14.93 -0.33 -20.43
CA ASP A 11 16.34 -0.71 -20.29
C ASP A 11 16.71 -1.12 -18.85
N ALA A 12 15.73 -1.19 -17.96
CA ALA A 12 15.91 -1.62 -16.58
C ALA A 12 16.14 -3.14 -16.48
N ASN A 13 16.75 -3.56 -15.37
CA ASN A 13 16.99 -4.96 -15.07
C ASN A 13 15.64 -5.70 -15.01
N GLU A 14 15.47 -6.75 -15.80
CA GLU A 14 14.21 -7.50 -15.85
C GLU A 14 13.80 -8.07 -14.48
N LYS A 15 14.77 -8.25 -13.58
CA LYS A 15 14.52 -8.68 -12.21
C LYS A 15 13.72 -7.67 -11.37
N SER A 16 13.65 -6.39 -11.76
CA SER A 16 12.90 -5.36 -11.04
C SER A 16 11.53 -5.06 -11.66
N PHE A 17 10.96 -6.01 -12.42
CA PHE A 17 9.69 -5.86 -13.09
C PHE A 17 8.58 -6.62 -12.36
N LEU A 18 7.49 -5.93 -12.06
CA LEU A 18 6.27 -6.53 -11.52
C LEU A 18 5.36 -6.95 -12.67
N ASN A 19 4.88 -8.20 -12.71
CA ASN A 19 3.93 -8.64 -13.73
C ASN A 19 2.51 -8.18 -13.37
N ILE A 20 2.04 -7.14 -14.04
CA ILE A 20 0.75 -6.51 -13.71
C ILE A 20 -0.41 -7.03 -14.56
N GLY A 21 -0.17 -8.05 -15.40
CA GLY A 21 -1.18 -8.74 -16.19
C GLY A 21 -0.80 -8.88 -17.67
N ARG A 22 -1.82 -8.91 -18.53
CA ARG A 22 -1.66 -9.10 -19.98
C ARG A 22 -2.54 -8.14 -20.76
N TYR A 23 -2.12 -7.83 -21.99
CA TYR A 23 -3.01 -7.17 -22.92
C TYR A 23 -4.24 -8.06 -23.18
N TYR A 24 -5.43 -7.49 -23.08
CA TYR A 24 -6.67 -8.19 -23.41
C TYR A 24 -7.13 -7.73 -24.79
N ALA A 25 -7.04 -8.61 -25.77
CA ALA A 25 -7.42 -8.30 -27.15
C ALA A 25 -8.94 -8.20 -27.28
N LEU A 26 -9.41 -7.47 -28.29
CA LEU A 26 -10.85 -7.25 -28.53
C LEU A 26 -11.60 -8.55 -28.88
N ASP A 27 -10.88 -9.56 -29.37
CA ASP A 27 -11.40 -10.90 -29.65
C ASP A 27 -11.45 -11.81 -28.41
N GLY A 28 -11.07 -11.29 -27.23
CA GLY A 28 -11.03 -12.01 -25.97
C GLY A 28 -9.77 -12.84 -25.74
N SER A 29 -8.82 -12.82 -26.68
CA SER A 29 -7.55 -13.53 -26.51
C SER A 29 -6.60 -12.80 -25.56
N LEU A 30 -5.78 -13.57 -24.85
CA LEU A 30 -4.70 -13.04 -24.01
C LEU A 30 -3.49 -12.71 -24.88
N GLY A 31 -3.13 -11.43 -24.91
CA GLY A 31 -1.95 -10.94 -25.60
C GLY A 31 -0.69 -10.99 -24.76
N ALA A 32 0.25 -10.12 -25.13
CA ALA A 32 1.55 -9.96 -24.48
C ALA A 32 1.44 -9.62 -22.98
N PRO A 33 2.35 -10.13 -22.14
CA PRO A 33 2.46 -9.70 -20.75
C PRO A 33 2.84 -8.23 -20.62
N VAL A 34 2.34 -7.60 -19.56
CA VAL A 34 2.56 -6.21 -19.21
C VAL A 34 3.23 -6.16 -17.84
N TYR A 35 4.36 -5.47 -17.79
CA TYR A 35 5.16 -5.31 -16.59
C TYR A 35 5.21 -3.86 -16.14
N LEU A 36 5.42 -3.64 -14.85
CA LEU A 36 5.74 -2.35 -14.26
C LEU A 36 7.19 -2.38 -13.74
N ASP A 37 8.02 -1.44 -14.20
CA ASP A 37 9.35 -1.22 -13.64
C ASP A 37 9.25 -0.55 -12.26
N VAL A 38 9.99 -1.07 -11.27
CA VAL A 38 10.11 -0.46 -9.94
C VAL A 38 11.54 -0.06 -9.58
N SER A 39 12.46 -0.06 -10.55
CA SER A 39 13.86 0.35 -10.33
C SER A 39 14.03 1.83 -9.98
N LYS A 40 13.00 2.65 -10.19
CA LYS A 40 12.97 4.08 -9.86
C LYS A 40 11.60 4.52 -9.33
N PRO A 41 11.52 5.70 -8.67
CA PRO A 41 10.25 6.23 -8.19
C PRO A 41 9.27 6.50 -9.34
N HIS A 42 8.02 6.06 -9.16
CA HIS A 42 6.91 6.33 -10.06
C HIS A 42 5.76 7.02 -9.31
N VAL A 43 5.09 7.96 -9.97
CA VAL A 43 3.79 8.46 -9.52
C VAL A 43 2.74 7.80 -10.41
N ILE A 44 1.91 6.94 -9.81
CA ILE A 44 0.88 6.17 -10.51
C ILE A 44 -0.49 6.61 -10.01
N PHE A 45 -1.38 6.97 -10.93
CA PHE A 45 -2.77 7.29 -10.63
C PHE A 45 -3.70 6.16 -11.06
N LEU A 46 -4.29 5.46 -10.09
CA LEU A 46 -5.28 4.40 -10.33
C LEU A 46 -6.69 4.97 -10.20
N CYS A 47 -7.43 5.02 -11.30
CA CYS A 47 -8.79 5.55 -11.34
C CYS A 47 -9.80 4.57 -11.96
N GLY A 48 -11.06 4.69 -11.56
CA GLY A 48 -12.15 3.85 -12.05
C GLY A 48 -13.36 3.86 -11.11
N LYS A 49 -14.52 3.39 -11.59
CA LYS A 49 -15.75 3.30 -10.79
C LYS A 49 -15.60 2.34 -9.60
N ARG A 50 -16.53 2.38 -8.65
CA ARG A 50 -16.58 1.42 -7.54
C ARG A 50 -16.67 -0.01 -8.10
N GLY A 51 -15.86 -0.92 -7.57
CA GLY A 51 -15.80 -2.32 -8.01
C GLY A 51 -14.94 -2.60 -9.23
N TYR A 52 -14.29 -1.59 -9.85
CA TYR A 52 -13.49 -1.78 -11.08
C TYR A 52 -12.04 -2.23 -10.80
N GLY A 53 -11.79 -2.87 -9.65
CA GLY A 53 -10.48 -3.49 -9.38
C GLY A 53 -9.34 -2.54 -8.98
N LYS A 54 -9.58 -1.29 -8.58
CA LYS A 54 -8.50 -0.38 -8.11
C LYS A 54 -7.65 -1.00 -6.99
N SER A 55 -8.30 -1.47 -5.92
CA SER A 55 -7.60 -2.16 -4.82
C SER A 55 -7.03 -3.51 -5.24
N TYR A 56 -7.65 -4.17 -6.22
CA TYR A 56 -7.13 -5.41 -6.79
C TYR A 56 -5.78 -5.16 -7.48
N THR A 57 -5.66 -4.08 -8.27
CA THR A 57 -4.38 -3.68 -8.87
C THR A 57 -3.31 -3.39 -7.83
N ILE A 58 -3.66 -2.76 -6.70
CA ILE A 58 -2.72 -2.56 -5.58
C ILE A 58 -2.30 -3.91 -4.98
N GLY A 59 -3.24 -4.86 -4.85
CA GLY A 59 -2.96 -6.22 -4.41
C GLY A 59 -1.97 -6.93 -5.33
N VAL A 60 -2.16 -6.83 -6.64
CA VAL A 60 -1.22 -7.36 -7.65
C VAL A 60 0.16 -6.72 -7.49
N PHE A 61 0.24 -5.40 -7.29
CA PHE A 61 1.53 -4.74 -7.06
C PHE A 61 2.22 -5.26 -5.80
N LEU A 62 1.46 -5.48 -4.73
CA LEU A 62 1.98 -5.99 -3.46
C LEU A 62 2.46 -7.44 -3.60
N GLU A 63 1.68 -8.30 -4.24
CA GLU A 63 2.02 -9.71 -4.46
C GLU A 63 3.27 -9.86 -5.34
N GLU A 64 3.32 -9.13 -6.45
CA GLU A 64 4.48 -9.13 -7.35
C GLU A 64 5.71 -8.49 -6.70
N PHE A 65 5.53 -7.48 -5.84
CA PHE A 65 6.65 -6.91 -5.09
C PHE A 65 7.24 -7.93 -4.11
N CYS A 66 6.39 -8.71 -3.44
CA CYS A 66 6.82 -9.77 -2.52
C CYS A 66 7.46 -10.97 -3.25
N SER A 67 7.24 -11.14 -4.55
CA SER A 67 7.86 -12.21 -5.35
C SER A 67 9.23 -11.84 -5.94
N LEU A 68 9.67 -10.59 -5.77
CA LEU A 68 11.00 -10.13 -6.19
C LEU A 68 12.13 -10.81 -5.41
N ASP A 69 13.28 -10.97 -6.07
CA ASP A 69 14.52 -11.43 -5.44
C ASP A 69 14.89 -10.54 -4.22
N GLU A 70 15.40 -11.16 -3.16
CA GLU A 70 15.77 -10.47 -1.90
C GLU A 70 16.75 -9.31 -2.11
N GLU A 71 17.68 -9.45 -3.07
CA GLU A 71 18.63 -8.41 -3.46
C GLU A 71 17.93 -7.09 -3.87
N ILE A 72 16.76 -7.19 -4.48
CA ILE A 72 15.97 -6.04 -4.92
C ILE A 72 15.04 -5.59 -3.81
N ARG A 73 14.33 -6.54 -3.18
CA ARG A 73 13.37 -6.27 -2.10
C ARG A 73 14.02 -5.57 -0.91
N GLY A 74 15.27 -5.89 -0.58
CA GLY A 74 16.02 -5.24 0.51
C GLY A 74 16.29 -3.74 0.31
N ASN A 75 16.15 -3.22 -0.92
CA ASN A 75 16.40 -1.82 -1.26
C ASN A 75 15.11 -0.99 -1.46
N ILE A 76 13.94 -1.63 -1.40
CA ILE A 76 12.65 -1.00 -1.69
C ILE A 76 11.67 -1.36 -0.57
N SER A 77 10.84 -0.41 -0.14
CA SER A 77 9.76 -0.70 0.80
C SER A 77 8.42 -0.37 0.15
N PHE A 78 7.45 -1.26 0.32
CA PHE A 78 6.09 -1.08 -0.16
C PHE A 78 5.16 -0.78 1.02
N ILE A 79 4.62 0.45 1.07
CA ILE A 79 3.75 0.89 2.17
C ILE A 79 2.35 1.13 1.63
N VAL A 80 1.34 0.50 2.26
CA VAL A 80 -0.06 0.65 1.90
C VAL A 80 -0.82 1.33 3.03
N ALA A 81 -1.43 2.48 2.75
CA ALA A 81 -2.42 3.08 3.61
C ALA A 81 -3.78 2.40 3.38
N ASP A 82 -4.08 1.36 4.18
CA ASP A 82 -5.29 0.57 4.04
C ASP A 82 -6.43 1.10 4.91
N THR A 83 -7.28 1.95 4.32
CA THR A 83 -8.44 2.52 5.02
C THR A 83 -9.60 1.55 5.21
N LEU A 84 -9.65 0.45 4.45
CA LEU A 84 -10.74 -0.53 4.51
C LEU A 84 -10.34 -1.82 5.23
N GLY A 85 -9.06 -2.02 5.53
CA GLY A 85 -8.55 -3.18 6.25
C GLY A 85 -8.75 -4.48 5.46
N ILE A 86 -8.45 -4.48 4.16
CA ILE A 86 -8.64 -5.63 3.27
C ILE A 86 -7.34 -6.39 2.97
N PHE A 87 -6.18 -5.70 2.99
CA PHE A 87 -4.92 -6.30 2.53
C PHE A 87 -4.28 -7.28 3.52
N TRP A 88 -4.63 -7.22 4.81
CA TRP A 88 -4.12 -8.21 5.79
C TRP A 88 -4.49 -9.64 5.43
N THR A 89 -5.59 -9.85 4.70
CA THR A 89 -6.00 -11.21 4.28
C THR A 89 -5.05 -11.82 3.25
N SER A 90 -4.23 -11.03 2.56
CA SER A 90 -3.20 -11.52 1.62
C SER A 90 -2.09 -12.34 2.30
N ILE A 91 -2.03 -12.34 3.64
CA ILE A 91 -1.17 -13.25 4.42
C ILE A 91 -1.55 -14.72 4.17
N PHE A 92 -2.79 -14.99 3.78
CA PHE A 92 -3.28 -16.35 3.53
C PHE A 92 -3.29 -16.68 2.03
N PRO A 93 -2.96 -17.93 1.65
CA PRO A 93 -3.12 -18.39 0.28
C PRO A 93 -4.57 -18.25 -0.22
N ASN A 94 -4.75 -17.76 -1.45
CA ASN A 94 -6.07 -17.71 -2.09
C ASN A 94 -6.55 -19.12 -2.49
N LYS A 95 -7.18 -19.82 -1.54
CA LYS A 95 -7.75 -21.16 -1.75
C LYS A 95 -9.05 -21.14 -2.56
N LYS A 96 -9.71 -19.98 -2.65
CA LYS A 96 -11.00 -19.85 -3.31
C LYS A 96 -10.88 -19.92 -4.85
N GLU A 97 -9.76 -19.47 -5.39
CA GLU A 97 -9.55 -19.33 -6.84
C GLU A 97 -8.41 -20.19 -7.39
N ILE A 98 -8.12 -21.33 -6.75
CA ILE A 98 -7.02 -22.23 -7.13
C ILE A 98 -7.08 -22.62 -8.62
N GLU A 99 -8.28 -22.90 -9.16
CA GLU A 99 -8.43 -23.26 -10.58
C GLU A 99 -8.03 -22.11 -11.51
N ASN A 100 -8.37 -20.87 -11.16
CA ASN A 100 -7.95 -19.70 -11.91
C ASN A 100 -6.43 -19.52 -11.80
N LEU A 101 -5.85 -19.60 -10.61
CA LEU A 101 -4.40 -19.48 -10.42
C LEU A 101 -3.62 -20.52 -11.25
N LYS A 102 -4.08 -21.77 -11.28
CA LYS A 102 -3.51 -22.83 -12.13
C LYS A 102 -3.55 -22.48 -13.62
N ARG A 103 -4.63 -21.86 -14.11
CA ARG A 103 -4.70 -21.38 -15.52
C ARG A 103 -3.66 -20.31 -15.84
N TRP A 104 -3.25 -19.55 -14.84
CA TRP A 104 -2.19 -18.54 -14.96
C TRP A 104 -0.80 -19.10 -14.65
N GLY A 105 -0.68 -20.40 -14.30
CA GLY A 105 0.58 -21.02 -13.90
C GLY A 105 1.10 -20.54 -12.54
N ILE A 106 0.20 -20.05 -11.69
CA ILE A 106 0.51 -19.50 -10.36
C ILE A 106 0.03 -20.48 -9.29
N GLU A 107 0.84 -20.66 -8.25
CA GLU A 107 0.44 -21.40 -7.07
C GLU A 107 -0.20 -20.49 -6.02
N ALA A 108 -1.22 -20.99 -5.33
CA ALA A 108 -1.83 -20.25 -4.24
C ALA A 108 -0.84 -20.12 -3.08
N SER A 109 -0.38 -18.91 -2.83
CA SER A 109 0.53 -18.57 -1.74
C SER A 109 0.02 -17.31 -1.02
N GLY A 110 0.42 -17.17 0.24
CA GLY A 110 0.23 -15.93 0.98
C GLY A 110 1.54 -15.13 0.96
N ILE A 111 1.44 -13.84 1.26
CA ILE A 111 2.61 -12.95 1.31
C ILE A 111 2.91 -12.49 2.72
N GLU A 112 4.18 -12.19 2.98
CA GLU A 112 4.61 -11.62 4.25
C GLU A 112 4.24 -10.13 4.29
N ILE A 113 3.41 -9.75 5.26
CA ILE A 113 2.98 -8.37 5.46
C ILE A 113 3.18 -8.01 6.93
N GLU A 114 3.81 -6.86 7.17
CA GLU A 114 3.83 -6.24 8.49
C GLU A 114 2.66 -5.27 8.63
N ILE A 115 1.79 -5.53 9.60
CA ILE A 115 0.63 -4.69 9.88
C ILE A 115 1.00 -3.69 10.97
N PHE A 116 0.81 -2.40 10.70
CA PHE A 116 0.87 -1.34 11.71
C PHE A 116 -0.52 -0.76 11.91
N THR A 117 -1.03 -0.77 13.14
CA THR A 117 -2.40 -0.35 13.43
C THR A 117 -2.55 0.17 14.86
N SER A 118 -3.74 0.67 15.22
CA SER A 118 -3.98 1.18 16.58
C SER A 118 -3.83 0.06 17.63
N PRO A 119 -3.51 0.39 18.89
CA PRO A 119 -3.40 -0.61 19.96
C PRO A 119 -4.60 -1.55 20.06
N GLU A 120 -5.82 -1.01 19.89
CA GLU A 120 -7.06 -1.77 19.97
C GLU A 120 -7.19 -2.79 18.83
N LEU A 121 -6.88 -2.36 17.60
CA LEU A 121 -6.91 -3.23 16.43
C LEU A 121 -5.78 -4.26 16.43
N ALA A 122 -4.60 -3.92 16.97
CA ALA A 122 -3.51 -4.88 17.12
C ALA A 122 -3.90 -6.03 18.06
N VAL A 123 -4.58 -5.73 19.17
CA VAL A 123 -5.17 -6.76 20.04
C VAL A 123 -6.19 -7.61 19.28
N TYR A 124 -7.05 -7.00 18.45
CA TYR A 124 -8.00 -7.74 17.61
C TYR A 124 -7.30 -8.72 16.66
N TYR A 125 -6.30 -8.27 15.89
CA TYR A 125 -5.57 -9.14 14.95
C TYR A 125 -4.84 -10.29 15.66
N ARG A 126 -4.20 -10.02 16.80
CA ARG A 126 -3.49 -11.04 17.58
C ARG A 126 -4.40 -12.16 18.08
N LYS A 127 -5.70 -11.91 18.30
CA LYS A 127 -6.69 -12.97 18.64
C LYS A 127 -6.85 -14.01 17.53
N PHE A 128 -6.57 -13.65 16.28
CA PHE A 128 -6.60 -14.55 15.13
C PHE A 128 -5.21 -15.09 14.76
N GLY A 129 -4.21 -14.92 15.63
CA GLY A 129 -2.83 -15.34 15.37
C GLY A 129 -2.09 -14.47 14.34
N ILE A 130 -2.61 -13.28 14.02
CA ILE A 130 -1.99 -12.37 13.06
C ILE A 130 -1.05 -11.43 13.82
N LYS A 131 0.21 -11.37 13.39
CA LYS A 131 1.18 -10.42 13.93
C LYS A 131 0.81 -9.01 13.49
N ALA A 132 0.52 -8.14 14.45
CA ALA A 132 0.24 -6.73 14.22
C ALA A 132 1.04 -5.87 15.21
N ASN A 133 1.74 -4.89 14.67
CA ASN A 133 2.49 -3.87 15.39
C ASN A 133 1.57 -2.71 15.74
N GLU A 134 1.77 -2.16 16.93
CA GLU A 134 1.03 -1.00 17.41
C GLU A 134 1.71 0.27 16.93
N ILE A 135 0.92 1.19 16.39
CA ILE A 135 1.35 2.54 16.07
C ILE A 135 0.37 3.53 16.69
N SER A 136 0.90 4.51 17.38
CA SER A 136 0.17 5.65 17.92
C SER A 136 0.98 6.91 17.72
N ILE A 137 0.29 8.03 17.54
CA ILE A 137 0.92 9.34 17.43
C ILE A 137 0.49 10.11 18.67
N SER A 138 1.47 10.54 19.49
CA SER A 138 1.15 11.37 20.64
C SER A 138 0.55 12.70 20.18
N ALA A 139 -0.52 13.14 20.85
CA ALA A 139 -1.09 14.47 20.63
C ALA A 139 -0.04 15.58 20.83
N SER A 140 0.90 15.38 21.77
CA SER A 140 1.99 16.33 22.02
C SER A 140 3.02 16.42 20.89
N ALA A 141 3.09 15.43 19.99
CA ALA A 141 3.96 15.49 18.81
C ALA A 141 3.37 16.36 17.68
N LEU A 142 2.08 16.72 17.78
CA LEU A 142 1.38 17.50 16.77
C LEU A 142 1.53 19.00 17.05
N LYS A 143 2.17 19.71 16.13
CA LYS A 143 2.31 21.17 16.16
C LYS A 143 1.04 21.86 15.69
N THR A 144 0.93 23.17 15.92
CA THR A 144 -0.19 24.03 15.47
C THR A 144 -0.60 23.77 14.03
N PHE A 145 0.37 23.71 13.12
CA PHE A 145 0.10 23.44 11.71
C PHE A 145 -0.56 22.08 11.46
N HIS A 146 -0.16 21.03 12.19
CA HIS A 146 -0.76 19.70 12.05
C HIS A 146 -2.22 19.70 12.47
N TRP A 147 -2.54 20.32 13.61
CA TRP A 147 -3.91 20.45 14.11
C TRP A 147 -4.79 21.28 13.18
N CYS A 148 -4.29 22.44 12.72
CA CYS A 148 -5.01 23.28 11.77
C CYS A 148 -5.34 22.49 10.49
N ARG A 149 -4.37 21.73 9.96
CA ARG A 149 -4.58 20.88 8.77
C ARG A 149 -5.59 19.76 9.01
N LEU A 150 -5.56 19.10 10.16
CA LEU A 150 -6.51 18.05 10.53
C LEU A 150 -7.95 18.58 10.57
N PHE A 151 -8.14 19.81 11.08
CA PHE A 151 -9.45 20.44 11.19
C PHE A 151 -9.87 21.23 9.95
N GLY A 152 -9.01 21.36 8.93
CA GLY A 152 -9.28 22.20 7.76
C GLY A 152 -9.35 23.69 8.09
N ILE A 153 -8.68 24.13 9.16
CA ILE A 153 -8.66 25.50 9.65
C ILE A 153 -7.42 26.22 9.09
N SER A 154 -7.60 27.47 8.65
CA SER A 154 -6.47 28.32 8.27
C SER A 154 -5.69 28.73 9.53
N PRO A 155 -4.35 28.58 9.56
CA PRO A 155 -3.56 29.03 10.71
C PRO A 155 -3.68 30.54 11.01
N GLN A 156 -4.13 31.34 10.04
CA GLN A 156 -4.32 32.79 10.16
C GLN A 156 -5.72 33.17 10.66
N SER A 157 -6.66 32.23 10.74
CA SER A 157 -8.00 32.50 11.26
C SER A 157 -7.96 32.66 12.78
N MET A 158 -9.04 33.20 13.36
CA MET A 158 -9.14 33.34 14.82
C MET A 158 -9.06 31.98 15.52
N GLU A 159 -9.66 30.94 14.91
CA GLU A 159 -9.60 29.56 15.39
C GLU A 159 -8.17 29.00 15.31
N GLY A 160 -7.45 29.28 14.22
CA GLY A 160 -6.04 28.89 14.08
C GLY A 160 -5.14 29.54 15.13
N ILE A 161 -5.34 30.83 15.40
CA ILE A 161 -4.62 31.56 16.46
C ILE A 161 -4.96 30.99 17.84
N ALA A 162 -6.23 30.66 18.09
CA ALA A 162 -6.65 30.03 19.35
C ALA A 162 -5.99 28.66 19.55
N ILE A 163 -5.94 27.82 18.51
CA ILE A 163 -5.23 26.53 18.53
C ILE A 163 -3.73 26.74 18.82
N SER A 164 -3.09 27.73 18.18
CA SER A 164 -1.68 28.03 18.43
C SER A 164 -1.43 28.36 19.89
N ARG A 165 -2.21 29.28 20.46
CA ARG A 165 -2.08 29.68 21.87
C ARG A 165 -2.26 28.51 22.82
N ALA A 166 -3.26 27.66 22.56
CA ALA A 166 -3.50 26.48 23.38
C ALA A 166 -2.29 25.51 23.36
N ILE A 167 -1.67 25.31 22.19
CA ILE A 167 -0.48 24.47 22.06
C ILE A 167 0.74 25.10 22.74
N ASP A 168 0.98 26.40 22.52
CA ASP A 168 2.08 27.14 23.14
C ASP A 168 1.96 27.14 24.69
N GLU A 169 0.74 27.19 25.24
CA GLU A 169 0.51 27.08 26.69
C GLU A 169 0.78 25.68 27.24
N MET A 170 0.60 24.64 26.43
CA MET A 170 0.87 23.25 26.79
C MET A 170 2.37 22.92 26.65
N GLU A 171 3.07 23.53 25.68
CA GLU A 171 4.53 23.47 25.56
C GLU A 171 5.19 24.11 26.79
N GLY A 172 5.73 23.26 27.69
CA GLY A 172 6.42 23.68 28.91
C GLY A 172 5.69 23.37 30.23
N LYS A 173 4.40 23.01 30.21
CA LYS A 173 3.65 22.56 31.41
C LYS A 173 3.41 21.05 31.48
N TYR A 174 3.38 20.38 30.32
CA TYR A 174 3.08 18.94 30.21
C TYR A 174 4.09 18.20 29.31
N GLY A 175 5.28 18.77 29.12
CA GLY A 175 6.36 18.09 28.39
C GLY A 175 6.79 16.83 29.13
N ILE A 176 6.72 15.69 28.45
CA ILE A 176 7.52 14.50 28.79
C ILE A 176 8.92 14.74 28.26
#